data_AF-A0A9E5S2M6-F1
#
_entry.id   AF-A0A9E5S2M6-F1
#
_cell.length_a   1.000
_cell.length_b   1.000
_cell.length_c   1.000
_cell.angle_alpha   90.00
_cell.angle_beta   90.00
_cell.angle_gamma   90.00
#
_symmetry.space_group_name_H-M   'P 1'
#
loop_
_entity.id
_entity.type
_entity.pdbx_description
1 polymer ?
#
loop_
_entity_poly.entity_id
_entity_poly.type
_entity_poly.pdbx_seq_one_letter_code
_entity_poly.pdbx_strand_id
1 'polypeptide(L)'
;MKSTGLWLVFCGFWLAVQSVNPSLAVDKILFEKKTRNNQTYCSEQKIEAVITYLLRDLPSYANRASQRARRLTRRGDTFSYTIAAGKPEFQPLPLNPNTTSLDTTKTLSEGVEQVFFTTLERQYTAGKSVELQQFHWLLLTKTGNGWRKVMMFSQIGSFPVTKQPVSPPRESSNGVVAQAIDAWLRDCQAGSIRIGFK
;
A
#
# COMPACT_ATOMS: atom_id res chain seq x y z
N MET A 1 75.14 45.32 13.86
CA MET A 1 76.22 44.50 13.24
C MET A 1 75.87 43.02 13.40
N LYS A 2 76.19 42.21 12.37
CA LYS A 2 76.55 40.77 12.30
C LYS A 2 76.41 39.94 13.62
N SER A 3 75.93 38.70 13.62
CA SER A 3 76.37 37.51 12.84
C SER A 3 75.24 36.45 12.82
N THR A 4 74.77 35.94 11.67
CA THR A 4 75.19 34.70 10.96
C THR A 4 75.38 33.43 11.82
N GLY A 5 74.65 32.36 11.45
CA GLY A 5 74.75 30.99 11.97
C GLY A 5 73.92 30.00 11.12
N LEU A 6 74.58 29.31 10.18
CA LEU A 6 74.03 28.39 9.16
C LEU A 6 73.98 26.94 9.67
N TRP A 7 72.90 26.16 9.43
CA TRP A 7 72.94 24.68 9.47
C TRP A 7 71.93 23.99 8.52
N LEU A 8 72.18 22.71 8.25
CA LEU A 8 71.74 21.86 7.13
C LEU A 8 71.22 20.51 7.69
N VAL A 9 70.37 19.66 7.08
CA VAL A 9 69.58 19.66 5.83
C VAL A 9 68.56 18.47 5.89
N PHE A 10 67.59 18.40 4.94
CA PHE A 10 66.66 17.27 4.66
C PHE A 10 65.58 16.89 5.71
N CYS A 11 64.31 16.82 5.26
CA CYS A 11 63.70 15.53 4.86
C CYS A 11 62.26 15.67 4.27
N GLY A 12 61.92 14.82 3.28
CA GLY A 12 60.55 14.29 3.13
C GLY A 12 59.48 15.11 2.38
N PHE A 13 59.67 15.40 1.09
CA PHE A 13 58.55 15.83 0.22
C PHE A 13 57.75 14.59 -0.23
N TRP A 14 56.65 14.25 0.46
CA TRP A 14 55.72 13.19 0.03
C TRP A 14 54.63 13.76 -0.88
N LEU A 15 54.86 13.71 -2.19
CA LEU A 15 53.81 13.92 -3.20
C LEU A 15 52.96 12.65 -3.33
N ALA A 16 51.88 12.59 -2.57
CA ALA A 16 50.83 11.59 -2.75
C ALA A 16 50.03 11.88 -4.03
N VAL A 17 50.48 11.34 -5.17
CA VAL A 17 49.70 11.34 -6.41
C VAL A 17 48.51 10.41 -6.23
N GLN A 18 47.33 10.97 -5.93
CA GLN A 18 46.08 10.21 -5.93
C GLN A 18 45.70 9.91 -7.39
N SER A 19 45.93 8.67 -7.81
CA SER A 19 45.40 8.15 -9.08
C SER A 19 43.88 7.97 -8.97
N VAL A 20 43.14 8.99 -9.40
CA VAL A 20 41.67 8.91 -9.52
C VAL A 20 41.33 7.98 -10.68
N ASN A 21 41.14 6.69 -10.38
CA ASN A 21 40.71 5.69 -11.36
C ASN A 21 39.32 6.05 -11.92
N PRO A 22 39.19 6.41 -13.21
CA PRO A 22 37.91 6.90 -13.77
C PRO A 22 36.89 5.77 -14.02
N SER A 23 37.30 4.50 -13.97
CA SER A 23 36.44 3.33 -14.22
C SER A 23 35.24 3.26 -13.28
N LEU A 24 35.43 3.51 -11.98
CA LEU A 24 34.35 3.46 -10.98
C LEU A 24 33.26 4.52 -11.18
N ALA A 25 33.57 5.64 -11.84
CA ALA A 25 32.59 6.68 -12.15
C ALA A 25 31.75 6.31 -13.38
N VAL A 26 32.38 5.72 -14.41
CA VAL A 26 31.69 5.29 -15.64
C VAL A 26 30.71 4.16 -15.37
N ASP A 27 31.07 3.18 -14.53
CA ASP A 27 30.16 2.10 -14.16
C ASP A 27 28.94 2.60 -13.39
N LYS A 28 29.09 3.57 -12.47
CA LYS A 28 27.95 4.23 -11.82
C LYS A 28 27.01 4.90 -12.82
N ILE A 29 27.55 5.70 -13.74
CA ILE A 29 26.76 6.42 -14.75
C ILE A 29 26.06 5.46 -15.72
N LEU A 30 26.69 4.33 -16.06
CA LEU A 30 26.10 3.30 -16.92
C LEU A 30 25.02 2.50 -16.18
N PHE A 31 25.19 2.22 -14.89
CA PHE A 31 24.21 1.53 -14.04
C PHE A 31 22.97 2.41 -13.76
N GLU A 32 23.17 3.72 -13.51
CA GLU A 32 22.09 4.72 -13.45
C GLU A 32 21.38 4.88 -14.81
N LYS A 33 22.12 4.94 -15.93
CA LYS A 33 21.49 5.00 -17.27
C LYS A 33 20.67 3.75 -17.57
N LYS A 34 21.12 2.55 -17.18
CA LYS A 34 20.41 1.29 -17.41
C LYS A 34 19.16 1.12 -16.53
N THR A 35 18.95 2.01 -15.55
CA THR A 35 17.77 2.01 -14.66
C THR A 35 16.90 3.27 -14.79
N ARG A 36 16.94 3.98 -15.94
CA ARG A 36 15.82 4.83 -16.38
C ARG A 36 14.72 3.94 -17.00
N ASN A 37 13.91 3.32 -16.15
CA ASN A 37 12.59 3.80 -15.73
C ASN A 37 11.49 3.71 -16.80
N ASN A 38 11.03 2.46 -17.02
CA ASN A 38 9.60 2.18 -17.18
C ASN A 38 8.91 2.03 -15.80
N GLN A 39 9.47 2.59 -14.73
CA GLN A 39 8.79 2.71 -13.43
C GLN A 39 7.74 3.82 -13.57
N THR A 40 6.50 3.42 -13.80
CA THR A 40 5.37 4.34 -13.79
C THR A 40 4.93 4.58 -12.35
N TYR A 41 4.59 5.82 -12.01
CA TYR A 41 4.17 6.13 -10.64
C TYR A 41 2.80 5.51 -10.37
N CYS A 42 2.66 4.92 -9.19
CA CYS A 42 1.42 4.28 -8.75
C CYS A 42 0.22 5.27 -8.77
N SER A 43 0.46 6.56 -8.49
CA SER A 43 -0.51 7.64 -8.59
C SER A 43 -1.09 7.87 -9.99
N GLU A 44 -0.29 7.65 -11.04
CA GLU A 44 -0.67 7.93 -12.44
C GLU A 44 -1.48 6.77 -13.05
N GLN A 45 -1.30 5.56 -12.53
CA GLN A 45 -1.90 4.34 -13.07
C GLN A 45 -3.44 4.35 -13.11
N LYS A 46 -3.99 3.47 -13.96
CA LYS A 46 -5.43 3.15 -13.98
C LYS A 46 -5.82 2.35 -12.73
N ILE A 47 -7.10 2.38 -12.36
CA ILE A 47 -7.59 1.77 -11.12
C ILE A 47 -7.24 0.28 -11.03
N GLU A 48 -7.27 -0.46 -12.13
CA GLU A 48 -7.13 -1.91 -12.14
C GLU A 48 -5.72 -2.34 -11.73
N ALA A 49 -4.71 -1.62 -12.22
CA ALA A 49 -3.32 -1.82 -11.83
C ALA A 49 -3.10 -1.44 -10.35
N VAL A 50 -3.63 -0.30 -9.93
CA VAL A 50 -3.50 0.20 -8.54
C VAL A 50 -4.13 -0.78 -7.55
N ILE A 51 -5.37 -1.20 -7.79
CA ILE A 51 -6.10 -2.16 -6.97
C ILE A 51 -5.43 -3.53 -6.95
N THR A 52 -4.93 -4.03 -8.08
CA THR A 52 -4.26 -5.34 -8.13
C THR A 52 -3.04 -5.39 -7.20
N TYR A 53 -2.24 -4.32 -7.18
CA TYR A 53 -1.08 -4.23 -6.28
C TYR A 53 -1.48 -3.94 -4.84
N LEU A 54 -2.51 -3.10 -4.63
CA LEU A 54 -3.07 -2.82 -3.31
C LEU A 54 -3.56 -4.11 -2.65
N LEU A 55 -4.38 -4.92 -3.33
CA LEU A 55 -4.95 -6.14 -2.75
C LEU A 55 -3.89 -7.22 -2.47
N ARG A 56 -2.84 -7.30 -3.30
CA ARG A 56 -1.66 -8.14 -3.01
C ARG A 56 -0.99 -7.75 -1.69
N ASP A 57 -0.84 -6.45 -1.44
CA ASP A 57 -0.16 -5.94 -0.25
C ASP A 57 -1.09 -5.78 0.97
N LEU A 58 -2.41 -5.79 0.75
CA LEU A 58 -3.44 -5.47 1.73
C LEU A 58 -3.34 -6.27 3.03
N PRO A 59 -3.12 -7.60 3.05
CA PRO A 59 -2.97 -8.34 4.31
C PRO A 59 -1.85 -7.77 5.20
N SER A 60 -0.74 -7.34 4.60
CA SER A 60 0.38 -6.74 5.35
C SER A 60 0.03 -5.37 5.92
N TYR A 61 -0.70 -4.54 5.17
CA TYR A 61 -1.14 -3.22 5.65
C TYR A 61 -2.25 -3.34 6.71
N ALA A 62 -3.23 -4.23 6.50
CA ALA A 62 -4.33 -4.50 7.43
C ALA A 62 -3.82 -5.05 8.76
N ASN A 63 -2.88 -5.99 8.74
CA ASN A 63 -2.29 -6.52 9.98
C ASN A 63 -1.49 -5.44 10.73
N ARG A 64 -0.81 -4.51 10.05
CA ARG A 64 -0.18 -3.35 10.72
C ARG A 64 -1.22 -2.39 11.32
N ALA A 65 -2.32 -2.12 10.64
CA ALA A 65 -3.41 -1.29 11.16
C ALA A 65 -4.09 -1.94 12.38
N SER A 66 -4.43 -3.24 12.31
CA SER A 66 -4.97 -4.04 13.43
C SER A 66 -4.08 -3.95 14.67
N GLN A 67 -2.77 -4.18 14.52
CA GLN A 67 -1.84 -4.14 15.65
C GLN A 67 -1.65 -2.73 16.23
N ARG A 68 -1.75 -1.66 15.41
CA ARG A 68 -1.77 -0.28 15.91
C ARG A 68 -3.04 0.00 16.73
N ALA A 69 -4.21 -0.39 16.24
CA ALA A 69 -5.48 -0.21 16.93
C ALA A 69 -5.51 -0.92 18.31
N ARG A 70 -5.03 -2.16 18.39
CA ARG A 70 -4.96 -2.92 19.66
C ARG A 70 -4.09 -2.25 20.73
N ARG A 71 -2.96 -1.65 20.34
CA ARG A 71 -2.06 -0.92 21.27
C ARG A 71 -2.75 0.28 21.91
N LEU A 72 -3.71 0.89 21.23
CA LEU A 72 -4.52 2.01 21.75
C LEU A 72 -5.61 1.51 22.72
N THR A 73 -6.29 0.40 22.41
CA THR A 73 -7.47 -0.04 23.18
C THR A 73 -7.16 -0.91 24.41
N ARG A 74 -5.98 -1.58 24.48
CA ARG A 74 -5.44 -2.37 25.63
C ARG A 74 -6.34 -3.42 26.31
N ARG A 75 -7.60 -3.59 25.94
CA ARG A 75 -8.62 -4.36 26.70
C ARG A 75 -9.49 -5.25 25.80
N GLY A 76 -8.88 -6.21 25.10
CA GLY A 76 -9.63 -7.17 24.31
C GLY A 76 -8.86 -8.45 24.01
N ASP A 77 -9.46 -9.58 24.35
CA ASP A 77 -8.95 -10.94 24.06
C ASP A 77 -9.34 -11.42 22.65
N THR A 78 -9.73 -10.50 21.78
CA THR A 78 -10.16 -10.75 20.40
C THR A 78 -9.15 -10.17 19.42
N PHE A 79 -8.61 -11.03 18.56
CA PHE A 79 -7.47 -10.74 17.71
C PHE A 79 -7.74 -11.13 16.25
N SER A 80 -8.16 -10.17 15.44
CA SER A 80 -8.35 -10.32 13.99
C SER A 80 -7.08 -10.08 13.18
N TYR A 81 -6.82 -10.98 12.22
CA TYR A 81 -5.75 -10.87 11.23
C TYR A 81 -6.26 -11.17 9.82
N THR A 82 -5.98 -10.30 8.87
CA THR A 82 -6.25 -10.54 7.44
C THR A 82 -5.22 -11.53 6.90
N ILE A 83 -5.68 -12.67 6.37
CA ILE A 83 -4.84 -13.71 5.75
C ILE A 83 -4.60 -13.37 4.28
N ALA A 84 -5.68 -13.10 3.54
CA ALA A 84 -5.64 -12.91 2.10
C ALA A 84 -6.70 -11.90 1.63
N ALA A 85 -6.46 -11.30 0.47
CA ALA A 85 -7.47 -10.58 -0.30
C ALA A 85 -7.86 -11.41 -1.54
N GLY A 86 -9.14 -11.36 -1.90
CA GLY A 86 -9.67 -11.95 -3.13
C GLY A 86 -9.33 -11.12 -4.37
N LYS A 87 -9.78 -11.60 -5.53
CA LYS A 87 -9.70 -10.82 -6.77
C LYS A 87 -10.66 -9.62 -6.71
N PRO A 88 -10.29 -8.48 -7.31
CA PRO A 88 -11.19 -7.35 -7.47
C PRO A 88 -12.21 -7.59 -8.59
N GLU A 89 -13.40 -7.03 -8.40
CA GLU A 89 -14.45 -6.90 -9.40
C GLU A 89 -14.72 -5.39 -9.60
N PHE A 90 -14.61 -4.92 -10.84
CA PHE A 90 -14.71 -3.49 -11.18
C PHE A 90 -16.10 -3.10 -11.70
N GLN A 91 -16.99 -4.09 -11.90
CA GLN A 91 -18.38 -3.82 -12.25
C GLN A 91 -19.15 -3.30 -11.01
N PRO A 92 -19.83 -2.14 -11.09
CA PRO A 92 -20.59 -1.62 -9.97
C PRO A 92 -21.76 -2.54 -9.58
N LEU A 93 -21.55 -3.36 -8.54
CA LEU A 93 -22.62 -4.11 -7.89
C LEU A 93 -23.61 -3.15 -7.19
N PRO A 94 -24.93 -3.39 -7.28
CA PRO A 94 -25.91 -2.56 -6.60
C PRO A 94 -25.77 -2.69 -5.08
N LEU A 95 -25.68 -1.54 -4.39
CA LEU A 95 -25.58 -1.49 -2.92
C LEU A 95 -26.87 -1.96 -2.22
N ASN A 96 -27.98 -2.05 -2.95
CA ASN A 96 -29.24 -2.63 -2.50
C ASN A 96 -29.76 -3.65 -3.55
N PRO A 97 -29.80 -4.96 -3.27
CA PRO A 97 -30.29 -5.96 -4.21
C PRO A 97 -31.80 -5.89 -4.44
N ASN A 98 -32.56 -5.21 -3.56
CA ASN A 98 -34.02 -5.09 -3.67
C ASN A 98 -34.47 -3.93 -4.56
N THR A 99 -33.57 -3.09 -5.06
CA THR A 99 -33.87 -2.03 -6.02
C THR A 99 -33.46 -2.45 -7.43
N THR A 100 -34.44 -2.79 -8.27
CA THR A 100 -34.28 -3.13 -9.69
C THR A 100 -33.96 -1.90 -10.55
N SER A 101 -32.99 -1.08 -10.12
CA SER A 101 -32.43 -0.02 -10.94
C SER A 101 -31.27 -0.59 -11.76
N LEU A 102 -31.45 -0.67 -13.08
CA LEU A 102 -30.40 -1.03 -14.04
C LEU A 102 -29.31 0.07 -14.18
N ASP A 103 -29.46 1.17 -13.44
CA ASP A 103 -28.68 2.41 -13.53
C ASP A 103 -27.80 2.60 -12.28
N THR A 104 -27.04 1.57 -11.88
CA THR A 104 -26.10 1.65 -10.73
C THR A 104 -25.07 2.78 -10.89
N THR A 105 -24.77 3.15 -12.14
CA THR A 105 -23.93 4.28 -12.52
C THR A 105 -24.52 5.64 -12.15
N LYS A 106 -25.86 5.81 -12.09
CA LYS A 106 -26.50 7.07 -11.68
C LYS A 106 -26.43 7.34 -10.18
N THR A 107 -26.20 6.32 -9.35
CA THR A 107 -26.05 6.49 -7.89
C THR A 107 -24.63 6.87 -7.45
N LEU A 108 -23.64 6.71 -8.33
CA LEU A 108 -22.27 7.15 -8.08
C LEU A 108 -22.07 8.54 -8.71
N SER A 109 -21.46 9.46 -7.96
CA SER A 109 -21.09 10.77 -8.50
C SER A 109 -20.08 10.60 -9.64
N GLU A 110 -20.14 11.50 -10.63
CA GLU A 110 -19.14 11.56 -11.70
C GLU A 110 -17.72 11.61 -11.12
N GLY A 111 -16.82 10.78 -11.65
CA GLY A 111 -15.44 10.63 -11.14
C GLY A 111 -15.27 9.73 -9.90
N VAL A 112 -16.32 9.03 -9.45
CA VAL A 112 -16.23 8.00 -8.41
C VAL A 112 -16.35 6.60 -9.01
N GLU A 113 -15.35 5.76 -8.75
CA GLU A 113 -15.26 4.38 -9.22
C GLU A 113 -15.47 3.41 -8.05
N GLN A 114 -16.29 2.37 -8.26
CA GLN A 114 -16.57 1.34 -7.26
C GLN A 114 -15.77 0.07 -7.56
N VAL A 115 -15.12 -0.47 -6.53
CA VAL A 115 -14.36 -1.73 -6.58
C VAL A 115 -14.92 -2.66 -5.51
N PHE A 116 -15.38 -3.83 -5.92
CA PHE A 116 -15.75 -4.89 -5.00
C PHE A 116 -14.60 -5.88 -4.81
N PHE A 117 -14.35 -6.33 -3.59
CA PHE A 117 -13.40 -7.40 -3.31
C PHE A 117 -13.74 -8.08 -1.98
N THR A 118 -13.11 -9.23 -1.72
CA THR A 118 -13.26 -9.96 -0.47
C THR A 118 -11.95 -10.01 0.31
N THR A 119 -12.03 -10.21 1.62
CA THR A 119 -10.86 -10.63 2.42
C THR A 119 -11.20 -11.86 3.25
N LEU A 120 -10.19 -12.71 3.45
CA LEU A 120 -10.23 -13.80 4.42
C LEU A 120 -9.56 -13.32 5.70
N GLU A 121 -10.31 -13.29 6.80
CA GLU A 121 -9.83 -12.91 8.12
C GLU A 121 -9.87 -14.13 9.05
N ARG A 122 -8.85 -14.27 9.90
CA ARG A 122 -8.90 -15.20 11.04
C ARG A 122 -8.93 -14.40 12.34
N GLN A 123 -9.97 -14.65 13.11
CA GLN A 123 -10.21 -14.04 14.41
C GLN A 123 -9.90 -15.07 15.49
N TYR A 124 -9.03 -14.71 16.43
CA TYR A 124 -8.78 -15.50 17.64
C TYR A 124 -9.55 -14.89 18.80
N THR A 125 -10.30 -15.70 19.56
CA THR A 125 -11.03 -15.28 20.76
C THR A 125 -10.94 -16.40 21.81
N ALA A 126 -10.49 -16.09 23.02
CA ALA A 126 -10.36 -17.06 24.13
C ALA A 126 -9.67 -18.39 23.73
N GLY A 127 -8.55 -18.29 22.99
CA GLY A 127 -7.77 -19.45 22.52
C GLY A 127 -8.36 -20.23 21.33
N LYS A 128 -9.58 -19.91 20.88
CA LYS A 128 -10.20 -20.51 19.68
C LYS A 128 -10.00 -19.60 18.46
N SER A 129 -9.86 -20.20 17.28
CA SER A 129 -9.81 -19.47 16.01
C SER A 129 -11.06 -19.73 15.18
N VAL A 130 -11.62 -18.67 14.61
CA VAL A 130 -12.66 -18.74 13.57
C VAL A 130 -12.19 -18.01 12.31
N GLU A 131 -12.63 -18.46 11.15
CA GLU A 131 -12.38 -17.80 9.88
C GLU A 131 -13.66 -17.13 9.37
N LEU A 132 -13.49 -15.90 8.91
CA LEU A 132 -14.57 -15.03 8.46
C LEU A 132 -14.21 -14.51 7.06
N GLN A 133 -15.19 -14.51 6.18
CA GLN A 133 -15.06 -13.84 4.89
C GLN A 133 -15.72 -12.47 4.99
N GLN A 134 -14.95 -11.42 4.71
CA GLN A 134 -15.48 -10.07 4.58
C GLN A 134 -15.64 -9.73 3.09
N PHE A 135 -16.68 -8.97 2.80
CA PHE A 135 -17.02 -8.50 1.45
C PHE A 135 -17.03 -6.97 1.50
N HIS A 136 -16.34 -6.32 0.57
CA HIS A 136 -16.07 -4.89 0.64
C HIS A 136 -16.51 -4.19 -0.64
N TRP A 137 -17.21 -3.06 -0.49
CA TRP A 137 -17.45 -2.09 -1.55
C TRP A 137 -16.58 -0.89 -1.25
N LEU A 138 -15.53 -0.68 -2.04
CA LEU A 138 -14.60 0.42 -1.93
C LEU A 138 -14.91 1.45 -3.01
N LEU A 139 -15.21 2.68 -2.61
CA LEU A 139 -15.43 3.79 -3.53
C LEU A 139 -14.17 4.66 -3.55
N LEU A 140 -13.64 4.89 -4.75
CA LEU A 140 -12.40 5.61 -5.01
C LEU A 140 -12.66 6.79 -5.95
N THR A 141 -11.86 7.83 -5.85
CA THR A 141 -11.81 8.92 -6.81
C THR A 141 -10.37 9.21 -7.21
N LYS A 142 -10.15 9.59 -8.48
CA LYS A 142 -8.84 10.03 -8.95
C LYS A 142 -8.68 11.51 -8.66
N THR A 143 -7.55 11.88 -8.07
CA THR A 143 -7.17 13.29 -7.83
C THR A 143 -5.86 13.60 -8.55
N GLY A 144 -5.48 14.88 -8.64
CA GLY A 144 -4.21 15.29 -9.27
C GLY A 144 -2.96 14.62 -8.67
N ASN A 145 -3.03 14.16 -7.42
CA ASN A 145 -1.92 13.47 -6.74
C ASN A 145 -2.07 11.93 -6.78
N GLY A 146 -3.11 11.39 -7.42
CA GLY A 146 -3.44 9.97 -7.47
C GLY A 146 -4.77 9.60 -6.80
N TRP A 147 -5.00 8.29 -6.62
CA TRP A 147 -6.25 7.73 -6.11
C TRP A 147 -6.46 7.95 -4.60
N ARG A 148 -7.70 8.24 -4.20
CA ARG A 148 -8.13 8.39 -2.80
C ARG A 148 -9.44 7.66 -2.54
N LYS A 149 -9.57 7.04 -1.36
CA LYS A 149 -10.83 6.49 -0.86
C LYS A 149 -11.83 7.62 -0.61
N VAL A 150 -13.04 7.48 -1.13
CA VAL A 150 -14.20 8.30 -0.78
C VAL A 150 -14.88 7.69 0.44
N MET A 151 -15.31 6.43 0.32
CA MET A 151 -15.91 5.67 1.41
C MET A 151 -15.76 4.15 1.20
N MET A 152 -16.08 3.36 2.21
CA MET A 152 -16.09 1.90 2.12
C MET A 152 -17.26 1.31 2.90
N PHE A 153 -17.91 0.29 2.34
CA PHE A 153 -18.88 -0.54 3.05
C PHE A 153 -18.34 -1.95 3.22
N SER A 154 -18.78 -2.66 4.26
CA SER A 154 -18.41 -4.07 4.46
C SER A 154 -19.56 -4.91 5.00
N GLN A 155 -19.56 -6.16 4.54
CA GLN A 155 -20.33 -7.26 5.09
C GLN A 155 -19.38 -8.33 5.65
N ILE A 156 -19.86 -9.12 6.59
CA ILE A 156 -19.14 -10.23 7.24
C ILE A 156 -19.99 -11.50 7.13
N GLY A 157 -19.40 -12.61 6.66
CA GLY A 157 -20.00 -13.94 6.63
C GLY A 157 -19.06 -15.02 7.18
N SER A 158 -19.58 -16.23 7.37
CA SER A 158 -18.78 -17.40 7.76
C SER A 158 -17.77 -17.77 6.67
N PHE A 159 -16.62 -18.34 7.05
CA PHE A 159 -15.78 -19.09 6.12
C PHE A 159 -15.71 -20.58 6.51
N PRO A 160 -15.93 -21.54 5.58
CA PRO A 160 -16.44 -21.34 4.22
C PRO A 160 -17.83 -20.67 4.22
N VAL A 161 -18.22 -20.07 3.09
CA VAL A 161 -19.55 -19.45 2.97
C VAL A 161 -20.61 -20.55 3.02
N THR A 162 -21.39 -20.56 4.09
CA THR A 162 -22.49 -21.51 4.30
C THR A 162 -23.82 -20.87 3.93
N LYS A 163 -24.94 -21.58 4.11
CA LYS A 163 -26.29 -21.02 3.98
C LYS A 163 -26.65 -20.00 5.09
N GLN A 164 -25.74 -19.72 6.03
CA GLN A 164 -25.96 -18.70 7.06
C GLN A 164 -26.02 -17.31 6.42
N PRO A 165 -26.93 -16.43 6.86
CA PRO A 165 -27.05 -15.09 6.31
C PRO A 165 -25.79 -14.27 6.59
N VAL A 166 -25.25 -13.66 5.54
CA VAL A 166 -24.21 -12.64 5.63
C VAL A 166 -24.78 -11.43 6.38
N SER A 167 -23.98 -10.80 7.25
CA SER A 167 -24.42 -9.61 7.99
C SER A 167 -24.82 -8.45 7.07
N PRO A 168 -25.74 -7.56 7.47
CA PRO A 168 -26.11 -6.38 6.68
C PRO A 168 -24.89 -5.49 6.36
N PRO A 169 -24.84 -4.82 5.20
CA PRO A 169 -23.75 -3.90 4.88
C PRO A 169 -23.64 -2.79 5.93
N ARG A 170 -22.42 -2.50 6.38
CA ARG A 170 -22.11 -1.40 7.32
C ARG A 170 -21.08 -0.47 6.71
N GLU A 171 -21.22 0.82 6.98
CA GLU A 171 -20.17 1.80 6.73
C GLU A 171 -18.90 1.36 7.48
N SER A 172 -17.78 1.32 6.77
CA SER A 172 -16.51 0.78 7.28
C SER A 172 -15.29 1.60 6.86
N SER A 173 -15.46 2.85 6.44
CA SER A 173 -14.36 3.77 6.06
C SER A 173 -13.32 3.97 7.16
N ASN A 174 -13.71 3.80 8.42
CA ASN A 174 -12.82 3.88 9.59
C ASN A 174 -12.32 2.50 10.08
N GLY A 175 -12.71 1.40 9.42
CA GLY A 175 -12.30 0.04 9.77
C GLY A 175 -10.85 -0.29 9.41
N VAL A 176 -10.33 -1.38 9.95
CA VAL A 176 -8.92 -1.82 9.78
C VAL A 176 -8.53 -1.92 8.29
N VAL A 177 -9.39 -2.51 7.46
CA VAL A 177 -9.16 -2.66 6.01
C VAL A 177 -9.14 -1.30 5.30
N ALA A 178 -10.03 -0.38 5.66
CA ALA A 178 -10.06 0.97 5.06
C ALA A 178 -8.86 1.83 5.48
N GLN A 179 -8.42 1.74 6.74
CA GLN A 179 -7.18 2.41 7.20
C GLN A 179 -5.94 1.83 6.51
N ALA A 180 -5.94 0.53 6.20
CA ALA A 180 -4.88 -0.12 5.43
C ALA A 180 -4.84 0.37 3.98
N ILE A 181 -6.00 0.53 3.35
CA ILE A 181 -6.16 1.15 2.02
C ILE A 181 -5.62 2.58 2.05
N ASP A 182 -6.01 3.41 3.01
CA ASP A 182 -5.53 4.80 3.11
C ASP A 182 -4.01 4.90 3.31
N ALA A 183 -3.42 3.96 4.05
CA ALA A 183 -1.99 3.87 4.25
C ALA A 183 -1.26 3.43 2.97
N TRP A 184 -1.74 2.39 2.29
CA TRP A 184 -1.14 1.93 1.03
C TRP A 184 -1.26 2.98 -0.06
N LEU A 185 -2.41 3.64 -0.20
CA LEU A 185 -2.62 4.73 -1.18
C LEU A 185 -1.70 5.92 -0.89
N ARG A 186 -1.43 6.24 0.38
CA ARG A 186 -0.48 7.29 0.76
C ARG A 186 0.96 6.93 0.39
N ASP A 187 1.37 5.69 0.65
CA ASP A 187 2.72 5.20 0.31
C ASP A 187 2.91 5.10 -1.23
N CYS A 188 1.83 4.78 -1.95
CA CYS A 188 1.71 4.86 -3.41
C CYS A 188 1.88 6.30 -3.94
N GLN A 189 1.20 7.28 -3.34
CA GLN A 189 1.34 8.71 -3.68
C GLN A 189 2.75 9.25 -3.34
N ALA A 190 3.38 8.73 -2.29
CA ALA A 190 4.75 9.06 -1.89
C ALA A 190 5.84 8.33 -2.73
N GLY A 191 5.47 7.60 -3.79
CA GLY A 191 6.42 6.87 -4.65
C GLY A 191 7.14 5.69 -3.97
N SER A 192 6.69 5.28 -2.78
CA SER A 192 7.27 4.15 -2.04
C SER A 192 6.81 2.79 -2.59
N ILE A 193 5.65 2.76 -3.26
CA ILE A 193 5.17 1.59 -4.00
C ILE A 193 5.59 1.69 -5.47
N ARG A 194 6.32 0.67 -5.94
CA ARG A 194 6.65 0.50 -7.37
C ARG A 194 5.65 -0.46 -8.01
N ILE A 195 4.91 0.02 -8.99
CA ILE A 195 4.10 -0.80 -9.90
C ILE A 195 4.95 -1.06 -11.15
N GLY A 196 5.08 -2.32 -11.54
CA GLY A 196 5.91 -2.73 -12.67
C GLY A 196 5.46 -4.07 -13.21
N PHE A 197 4.84 -4.05 -14.39
CA PHE A 197 4.48 -5.27 -15.10
C PHE A 197 5.74 -6.12 -15.34
N LYS A 198 5.66 -7.39 -14.95
CA LYS A 198 6.67 -8.42 -15.18
C LYS A 198 6.11 -9.45 -16.14
#